data_AF-A0A947Z4P8-F1
#
_entry.id   AF-A0A947Z4P8-F1
#
_cell.length_a   1.000
_cell.length_b   1.000
_cell.length_c   1.000
_cell.angle_alpha   90.00
_cell.angle_beta   90.00
_cell.angle_gamma   90.00
#
_symmetry.space_group_name_H-M   'P 1'
#
loop_
_entity.id
_entity.type
_entity.pdbx_description
1 polymer ?
#
loop_
_entity_poly.entity_id
_entity_poly.type
_entity_poly.pdbx_seq_one_letter_code
_entity_poly.pdbx_strand_id
1 'polypeptide(L)'
;MNILQSLIVAVTTFAFTVSPAFGWDGDDGYWERSKQEYWDGPCLIKIESKPYEYKKEVKCEDGFSPVADAPWKEEYRDGECKVKREAKHDEFKEEIKCR
;
A
#
# COMPACT_ATOMS: atom_id res chain seq x y z
N MET A 1 58.59 20.43 40.52
CA MET A 1 58.26 19.90 41.86
C MET A 1 56.77 20.05 42.07
N ASN A 2 56.15 19.00 42.60
CA ASN A 2 54.73 18.85 43.01
C ASN A 2 53.87 18.00 42.06
N ILE A 3 53.74 16.77 42.55
CA ILE A 3 53.00 15.59 42.11
C ILE A 3 51.67 15.59 42.90
N LEU A 4 50.71 14.76 42.47
CA LEU A 4 49.48 14.32 43.13
C LEU A 4 48.28 15.27 42.98
N GLN A 5 47.06 14.84 42.67
CA GLN A 5 46.46 13.51 42.48
C GLN A 5 45.04 13.76 41.96
N SER A 6 44.53 13.00 40.98
CA SER A 6 43.15 12.49 40.98
C SER A 6 42.91 11.61 39.76
N LEU A 7 42.67 10.33 40.06
CA LEU A 7 42.24 9.26 39.17
C LEU A 7 40.86 9.56 38.58
N ILE A 8 40.70 9.49 37.27
CA ILE A 8 39.42 9.12 36.65
C ILE A 8 39.70 8.09 35.57
N VAL A 9 39.63 6.82 35.97
CA VAL A 9 39.45 5.71 35.04
C VAL A 9 37.97 5.72 34.65
N ALA A 10 37.68 6.05 33.40
CA ALA A 10 36.41 5.72 32.78
C ALA A 10 36.70 4.87 31.55
N VAL A 11 36.73 3.56 31.78
CA VAL A 11 36.58 2.56 30.72
C VAL A 11 35.19 2.75 30.13
N THR A 12 35.11 3.20 28.89
CA THR A 12 33.91 3.01 28.08
C THR A 12 34.36 2.34 26.79
N THR A 13 34.34 1.02 26.83
CA THR A 13 34.31 0.17 25.65
C THR A 13 33.21 0.68 24.72
N PHE A 14 33.60 1.23 23.57
CA PHE A 14 32.67 1.52 22.49
C PHE A 14 32.04 0.19 22.06
N ALA A 15 30.85 -0.09 22.57
CA ALA A 15 30.03 -1.17 22.10
C ALA A 15 29.73 -0.89 20.63
N PHE A 16 30.19 -1.78 19.74
CA PHE A 16 29.71 -1.86 18.38
C PHE A 16 28.21 -2.09 18.44
N THR A 17 27.43 -1.04 18.24
CA THR A 17 26.00 -1.15 18.02
C THR A 17 25.81 -1.77 16.64
N VAL A 18 25.66 -3.09 16.59
CA VAL A 18 25.09 -3.75 15.41
C VAL A 18 23.66 -3.22 15.29
N SER A 19 23.45 -2.29 14.37
CA SER A 19 22.11 -1.87 13.99
C SER A 19 21.36 -3.11 13.48
N PRO A 20 20.18 -3.47 14.01
CA PRO A 20 19.33 -4.41 13.31
C PRO A 20 18.94 -3.74 12.00
N ALA A 21 19.40 -4.31 10.89
CA ALA A 21 18.81 -4.00 9.60
C ALA A 21 17.35 -4.43 9.69
N PHE A 22 16.45 -3.45 9.85
CA PHE A 22 15.02 -3.65 9.70
C PHE A 22 14.81 -3.96 8.21
N GLY A 23 14.89 -5.26 7.88
CA GLY A 23 14.48 -5.76 6.58
C GLY A 23 12.98 -5.47 6.46
N TRP A 24 12.65 -4.46 5.67
CA TRP A 24 11.33 -4.36 5.08
C TRP A 24 11.29 -5.49 4.05
N ASP A 25 10.93 -6.68 4.52
CA ASP A 25 10.61 -7.82 3.67
C ASP A 25 9.45 -7.33 2.81
N GLY A 26 9.77 -6.95 1.57
CA GLY A 26 8.82 -6.48 0.59
C GLY A 26 8.00 -7.67 0.17
N ASP A 27 6.95 -7.95 0.94
CA ASP A 27 5.92 -8.93 0.66
C ASP A 27 5.37 -8.64 -0.75
N ASP A 28 5.81 -9.46 -1.68
CA ASP A 28 5.49 -9.52 -3.09
C ASP A 28 4.11 -10.14 -3.34
N GLY A 29 3.25 -10.19 -2.31
CA GLY A 29 1.91 -10.79 -2.30
C GLY A 29 0.84 -10.08 -3.14
N TYR A 30 1.21 -9.13 -4.02
CA TYR A 30 0.23 -8.31 -4.75
C TYR A 30 -0.65 -9.09 -5.75
N TRP A 31 -0.33 -10.37 -6.05
CA TRP A 31 -1.02 -11.16 -7.08
C TRP A 31 -1.52 -12.53 -6.64
N GLU A 32 -1.56 -12.82 -5.34
CA GLU A 32 -2.25 -14.03 -4.88
C GLU A 32 -3.75 -13.96 -5.18
N ARG A 33 -4.32 -15.11 -5.54
CA ARG A 33 -5.75 -15.20 -5.85
C ARG A 33 -6.54 -14.93 -4.58
N SER A 34 -7.15 -13.76 -4.49
CA SER A 34 -7.91 -13.36 -3.31
C SER A 34 -9.23 -12.73 -3.72
N LYS A 35 -10.24 -12.91 -2.87
CA LYS A 35 -11.52 -12.22 -2.99
C LYS A 35 -11.85 -11.63 -1.64
N GLN A 36 -12.01 -10.32 -1.60
CA GLN A 36 -12.29 -9.57 -0.39
C GLN A 36 -13.52 -8.72 -0.61
N GLU A 37 -14.39 -8.69 0.40
CA GLU A 37 -15.56 -7.83 0.44
C GLU A 37 -15.62 -7.21 1.83
N TYR A 38 -15.59 -5.89 1.90
CA TYR A 38 -15.66 -5.15 3.15
C TYR A 38 -16.35 -3.81 2.95
N TRP A 39 -16.83 -3.25 4.06
CA TRP A 39 -17.43 -1.93 4.11
C TRP A 39 -16.40 -0.93 4.60
N ASP A 40 -16.25 0.17 3.87
CA ASP A 40 -15.49 1.36 4.26
C ASP A 40 -16.46 2.54 4.33
N GLY A 41 -16.92 2.84 5.56
CA GLY A 41 -17.99 3.81 5.79
C GLY A 41 -19.27 3.45 5.01
N PRO A 42 -19.84 4.37 4.20
CA PRO A 42 -21.03 4.13 3.40
C PRO A 42 -20.75 3.35 2.10
N CYS A 43 -19.52 2.87 1.89
CA CYS A 43 -19.08 2.25 0.65
C CYS A 43 -18.75 0.77 0.82
N LEU A 44 -19.40 -0.09 0.05
CA LEU A 44 -19.07 -1.50 -0.11
C LEU A 44 -17.97 -1.66 -1.16
N ILE A 45 -16.84 -2.22 -0.76
CA ILE A 45 -15.69 -2.47 -1.61
C ILE A 45 -15.56 -3.97 -1.85
N LYS A 46 -15.50 -4.36 -3.13
CA LYS A 46 -15.26 -5.73 -3.60
C LYS A 46 -13.98 -5.76 -4.40
N ILE A 47 -13.02 -6.55 -3.96
CA ILE A 47 -11.74 -6.74 -4.64
C ILE A 47 -11.61 -8.21 -5.01
N GLU A 48 -11.34 -8.47 -6.27
CA GLU A 48 -10.99 -9.79 -6.80
C GLU A 48 -9.63 -9.70 -7.48
N SER A 49 -8.61 -10.31 -6.87
CA SER A 49 -7.28 -10.48 -7.45
C SER A 49 -7.11 -11.89 -8.00
N LYS A 50 -6.53 -11.98 -9.19
CA LYS A 50 -6.10 -13.20 -9.86
C LYS A 50 -4.70 -12.95 -10.43
N PRO A 51 -3.95 -14.01 -10.76
CA PRO A 51 -2.71 -13.85 -11.52
C PRO A 51 -3.00 -13.05 -12.79
N TYR A 52 -2.33 -11.91 -12.94
CA TYR A 52 -2.45 -11.01 -14.10
C TYR A 52 -3.82 -10.33 -14.30
N GLU A 53 -4.79 -10.53 -13.41
CA GLU A 53 -6.09 -9.84 -13.47
C GLU A 53 -6.48 -9.29 -12.10
N TYR A 54 -6.77 -8.00 -12.02
CA TYR A 54 -7.29 -7.34 -10.82
C TYR A 54 -8.61 -6.67 -11.13
N LYS A 55 -9.59 -6.84 -10.24
CA LYS A 55 -10.89 -6.18 -10.34
C LYS A 55 -11.25 -5.56 -9.00
N LYS A 56 -11.64 -4.29 -9.03
CA LYS A 56 -12.16 -3.57 -7.88
C LYS A 56 -13.50 -2.95 -8.26
N GLU A 57 -14.52 -3.25 -7.46
CA GLU A 57 -15.81 -2.60 -7.54
C GLU A 57 -16.08 -1.91 -6.20
N VAL A 58 -16.43 -0.63 -6.23
CA VAL A 58 -16.82 0.15 -5.07
C VAL A 58 -18.24 0.64 -5.31
N LYS A 59 -19.12 0.45 -4.33
CA LYS A 59 -20.51 0.92 -4.37
C LYS A 59 -20.79 1.68 -3.09
N CYS A 60 -21.09 2.96 -3.20
CA CYS A 60 -21.45 3.80 -2.07
C CYS A 60 -22.96 4.04 -2.02
N GLU A 61 -23.47 4.30 -0.83
CA GLU A 61 -24.84 4.80 -0.68
C GLU A 61 -25.02 6.19 -1.32
N ASP A 62 -26.26 6.52 -1.71
CA ASP A 62 -26.61 7.76 -2.41
C ASP A 62 -26.04 9.02 -1.74
N GLY A 63 -25.41 9.88 -2.55
CA GLY A 63 -24.80 11.13 -2.10
C GLY A 63 -23.32 11.01 -1.73
N PHE A 64 -22.74 9.81 -1.70
CA PHE A 64 -21.31 9.59 -1.56
C PHE A 64 -20.70 9.14 -2.87
N SER A 65 -19.73 9.90 -3.37
CA SER A 65 -18.98 9.50 -4.57
C SER A 65 -17.67 8.82 -4.19
N PRO A 66 -17.42 7.58 -4.66
CA PRO A 66 -16.18 6.87 -4.37
C PRO A 66 -14.95 7.58 -4.96
N VAL A 67 -15.14 8.42 -5.98
CA VAL A 67 -14.07 9.16 -6.64
C VAL A 67 -14.54 10.56 -6.99
N ALA A 68 -13.66 11.56 -6.82
CA ALA A 68 -13.92 12.92 -7.24
C ALA A 68 -14.15 13.01 -8.77
N ASP A 69 -14.90 14.03 -9.19
CA ASP A 69 -15.14 14.38 -10.61
C ASP A 69 -15.89 13.33 -11.45
N ALA A 70 -16.52 12.34 -10.82
CA ALA A 70 -17.42 11.42 -11.52
C ALA A 70 -18.60 12.19 -12.18
N PRO A 71 -19.10 11.76 -13.36
CA PRO A 71 -18.79 10.49 -14.03
C PRO A 71 -17.70 10.61 -15.09
N TRP A 72 -16.81 9.60 -15.14
CA TRP A 72 -15.79 9.49 -16.17
C TRP A 72 -15.43 8.04 -16.46
N LYS A 73 -14.79 7.82 -17.60
CA LYS A 73 -14.30 6.52 -18.04
C LYS A 73 -12.97 6.68 -18.73
N GLU A 74 -11.99 5.86 -18.34
CA GLU A 74 -10.69 5.81 -18.98
C GLU A 74 -10.29 4.37 -19.28
N GLU A 75 -9.62 4.20 -20.41
CA GLU A 75 -8.94 2.96 -20.77
C GLU A 75 -7.55 3.35 -21.23
N TYR A 76 -6.54 2.84 -20.55
CA TYR A 76 -5.15 3.08 -20.92
C TYR A 76 -4.33 1.81 -20.77
N ARG A 77 -3.13 1.86 -21.34
CA ARG A 77 -2.18 0.78 -21.27
C ARG A 77 -0.98 1.25 -20.48
N ASP A 78 -0.65 0.52 -19.43
CA ASP A 78 0.52 0.73 -18.60
C ASP A 78 1.47 -0.46 -18.80
N GLY A 79 2.46 -0.27 -19.67
CA GLY A 79 3.34 -1.35 -20.12
C GLY A 79 2.56 -2.54 -20.73
N GLU A 80 2.66 -3.70 -20.10
CA GLU A 80 1.97 -4.92 -20.51
C GLU A 80 0.54 -5.03 -19.97
N CYS A 81 0.17 -4.12 -19.06
CA CYS A 81 -1.12 -4.10 -18.40
C CYS A 81 -2.12 -3.16 -19.10
N LYS A 82 -3.34 -3.64 -19.28
CA LYS A 82 -4.48 -2.87 -19.74
C LYS A 82 -5.33 -2.49 -18.54
N VAL A 83 -5.48 -1.19 -18.29
CA VAL A 83 -6.26 -0.65 -17.18
C VAL A 83 -7.54 -0.05 -17.73
N LYS A 84 -8.67 -0.39 -17.13
CA LYS A 84 -9.98 0.18 -17.41
C LYS A 84 -10.55 0.70 -16.11
N ARG A 85 -10.88 1.97 -16.04
CA ARG A 85 -11.56 2.58 -14.90
C ARG A 85 -12.83 3.27 -15.35
N GLU A 86 -13.88 3.10 -14.56
CA GLU A 86 -15.17 3.72 -14.76
C GLU A 86 -15.66 4.23 -13.41
N ALA A 87 -15.82 5.54 -13.31
CA ALA A 87 -16.39 6.21 -12.15
C ALA A 87 -17.79 6.71 -12.51
N LYS A 88 -18.76 6.35 -11.68
CA LYS A 88 -20.12 6.87 -11.64
C LYS A 88 -20.32 7.60 -10.33
N HIS A 89 -21.48 8.24 -10.19
CA HIS A 89 -21.78 9.04 -9.00
C HIS A 89 -21.70 8.21 -7.71
N ASP A 90 -22.19 6.98 -7.73
CA ASP A 90 -22.32 6.05 -6.60
C ASP A 90 -21.44 4.78 -6.75
N GLU A 91 -20.87 4.54 -7.93
CA GLU A 91 -20.18 3.29 -8.27
C GLU A 91 -18.80 3.58 -8.90
N PHE A 92 -17.76 2.86 -8.50
CA PHE A 92 -16.46 2.87 -9.16
C PHE A 92 -16.03 1.46 -9.52
N LYS A 93 -15.53 1.28 -10.74
CA LYS A 93 -15.04 0.00 -11.26
C LYS A 93 -13.66 0.17 -11.84
N GLU A 94 -12.74 -0.69 -11.45
CA GLU A 94 -11.39 -0.78 -11.99
C GLU A 94 -11.12 -2.23 -12.38
N GLU A 95 -10.70 -2.44 -13.62
CA GLU A 95 -10.23 -3.72 -14.13
C GLU A 95 -8.83 -3.54 -14.71
N ILE A 96 -7.87 -4.28 -14.19
CA ILE A 96 -6.49 -4.31 -14.66
C ILE A 96 -6.23 -5.71 -15.19
N LYS A 97 -5.72 -5.81 -16.42
CA LYS A 97 -5.34 -7.07 -17.06
C LYS A 97 -3.93 -6.97 -17.61
N CYS A 98 -2.99 -7.64 -16.98
CA CYS A 98 -1.63 -7.81 -17.47
C CYS A 98 -1.55 -9.05 -18.36
N ARG A 99 -0.61 -9.06 -19.31
CA ARG A 99 -0.44 -10.15 -20.28
C ARG A 99 0.99 -10.66 -20.26
#